data_AF-A0A0G3BDU3-F1
#
_entry.id   AF-A0A0G3BDU3-F1
#
_cell.length_a   1.000
_cell.length_b   1.000
_cell.length_c   1.000
_cell.angle_alpha   90.00
_cell.angle_beta   90.00
_cell.angle_gamma   90.00
#
_symmetry.space_group_name_H-M   'P 1'
#
loop_
_entity.id
_entity.type
_entity.pdbx_description
1 polymer ?
#
loop_
_entity_poly.entity_id
_entity_poly.type
_entity_poly.pdbx_seq_one_letter_code
_entity_poly.pdbx_strand_id
1 'polypeptide(L)'
;MQSSQHVRTFKRLLLAVAAAAAIPSVASAQAWTVDGGNATLTFSQEALDTLNLITVSVSGSGETTSPGAGQFVFPIIDGTFSGDSLATIITQPTAGVNLTRGETVISLNDFRVDAASKTLFGDITIGDTVTQDTALYTFTTVTEERVSLGGQQEERRLSSSGMFITETALNTLSDALGVPAFLRPVVGEVDFGTLNGVVNVTAAVPEPSTYALLGLGLAGVGFLSKRRRAKAASEEAAAQAA
;
A
#
# COMPACT_ATOMS: atom_id res chain seq x y z
N MET A 1 -42.03 20.77 71.52
CA MET A 1 -41.14 21.92 71.76
C MET A 1 -39.70 21.44 71.61
N GLN A 2 -38.98 22.01 70.64
CA GLN A 2 -37.54 22.36 70.62
C GLN A 2 -36.52 21.30 71.08
N SER A 3 -35.69 20.79 70.16
CA SER A 3 -34.33 21.31 69.84
C SER A 3 -33.32 20.28 70.34
N SER A 4 -32.24 19.86 69.67
CA SER A 4 -31.39 20.54 68.70
C SER A 4 -30.71 19.49 67.82
N GLN A 5 -30.43 19.92 66.59
CA GLN A 5 -29.59 19.28 65.58
C GLN A 5 -28.16 19.11 66.09
N HIS A 6 -27.44 18.07 65.62
CA HIS A 6 -26.00 18.10 65.29
C HIS A 6 -25.46 16.69 64.94
N VAL A 7 -25.92 16.08 63.84
CA VAL A 7 -25.11 15.04 63.13
C VAL A 7 -25.47 15.04 61.64
N ARG A 8 -25.19 16.15 60.94
CA ARG A 8 -25.34 16.26 59.47
C ARG A 8 -24.11 16.91 58.84
N THR A 9 -22.92 16.40 59.13
CA THR A 9 -21.70 16.88 58.44
C THR A 9 -20.53 15.92 58.66
N PHE A 10 -20.46 14.78 57.95
CA PHE A 10 -19.16 14.07 57.72
C PHE A 10 -19.19 12.93 56.69
N LYS A 11 -19.94 13.04 55.57
CA LYS A 11 -19.86 12.06 54.46
C LYS A 11 -19.97 12.71 53.08
N ARG A 12 -19.15 13.73 52.82
CA ARG A 12 -18.91 14.25 51.47
C ARG A 12 -17.47 14.73 51.33
N LEU A 13 -16.54 13.82 51.02
CA LEU A 13 -15.43 14.07 50.09
C LEU A 13 -14.61 12.79 49.90
N LEU A 14 -14.97 11.96 48.92
CA LEU A 14 -14.07 10.98 48.32
C LEU A 14 -14.56 10.72 46.90
N LEU A 15 -14.49 11.77 46.08
CA LEU A 15 -14.64 11.70 44.64
C LEU A 15 -13.44 12.43 44.02
N ALA A 16 -12.25 11.88 44.23
CA ALA A 16 -11.05 12.30 43.52
C ALA A 16 -10.81 11.31 42.38
N VAL A 17 -11.29 11.71 41.22
CA VAL A 17 -11.00 11.24 39.86
C VAL A 17 -9.68 10.47 39.75
N ALA A 18 -9.75 9.14 39.75
CA ALA A 18 -8.75 8.27 39.17
C ALA A 18 -9.12 8.00 37.70
N ALA A 19 -9.25 9.06 36.90
CA ALA A 19 -9.12 8.94 35.46
C ALA A 19 -7.62 8.83 35.15
N ALA A 20 -7.02 7.71 35.56
CA ALA A 20 -5.78 7.27 34.95
C ALA A 20 -6.15 6.93 33.51
N ALA A 21 -5.90 7.88 32.61
CA ALA A 21 -5.98 7.65 31.18
C ALA A 21 -5.15 6.41 30.89
N ALA A 22 -5.83 5.28 30.65
CA ALA A 22 -5.27 4.19 29.89
C ALA A 22 -5.05 4.79 28.49
N ILE A 23 -3.88 5.38 28.28
CA ILE A 23 -3.40 5.67 26.95
C ILE A 23 -3.11 4.28 26.39
N PRO A 24 -3.91 3.75 25.45
CA PRO A 24 -3.50 2.54 24.77
C PRO A 24 -2.13 2.86 24.17
N SER A 25 -1.11 2.12 24.58
CA SER A 25 0.14 2.05 23.84
C SER A 25 -0.23 1.45 22.49
N VAL A 26 -0.58 2.31 21.54
CA VAL A 26 -0.56 1.94 20.13
C VAL A 26 0.89 1.59 19.85
N ALA A 27 1.20 0.30 19.88
CA ALA A 27 2.39 -0.21 19.24
C ALA A 27 2.28 0.27 17.78
N SER A 28 3.04 1.31 17.44
CA SER A 28 3.17 1.71 16.05
C SER A 28 3.81 0.52 15.35
N ALA A 29 3.05 -0.19 14.52
CA ALA A 29 3.62 -1.11 13.56
C ALA A 29 4.74 -0.36 12.82
N GLN A 30 5.91 -0.99 12.66
CA GLN A 30 6.98 -0.39 11.86
C GLN A 30 6.41 -0.18 10.45
N ALA A 31 6.24 1.08 10.06
CA ALA A 31 5.80 1.40 8.72
C ALA A 31 6.97 1.14 7.76
N TRP A 32 6.73 0.39 6.70
CA TRP A 32 7.71 0.17 5.63
C TRP A 32 7.43 1.14 4.50
N THR A 33 8.47 1.80 4.00
CA THR A 33 8.39 2.68 2.82
C THR A 33 9.07 2.01 1.63
N VAL A 34 8.40 2.01 0.48
CA VAL A 34 8.98 1.55 -0.79
C VAL A 34 9.97 2.61 -1.28
N ASP A 35 11.19 2.18 -1.56
CA ASP A 35 12.31 3.01 -2.02
C ASP A 35 12.75 2.56 -3.42
N GLY A 36 11.79 2.66 -4.34
CA GLY A 36 11.97 2.27 -5.74
C GLY A 36 12.08 0.77 -5.98
N GLY A 37 12.42 0.44 -7.23
CA GLY A 37 12.44 -0.94 -7.72
C GLY A 37 12.09 -1.02 -9.19
N ASN A 38 11.93 -2.24 -9.68
CA ASN A 38 11.50 -2.51 -11.04
C ASN A 38 10.48 -3.65 -11.11
N ALA A 39 9.51 -3.49 -12.00
CA ALA A 39 8.54 -4.52 -12.36
C ALA A 39 8.81 -4.98 -13.77
N THR A 40 9.01 -6.27 -13.98
CA THR A 40 9.23 -6.90 -15.29
C THR A 40 8.02 -7.70 -15.69
N LEU A 41 7.31 -7.23 -16.71
CA LEU A 41 6.28 -7.97 -17.43
C LEU A 41 6.92 -8.78 -18.55
N THR A 42 6.68 -10.09 -18.53
CA THR A 42 7.19 -11.01 -19.54
C THR A 42 6.01 -11.73 -20.19
N PHE A 43 5.79 -11.46 -21.48
CA PHE A 43 4.80 -12.16 -22.26
C PHE A 43 5.23 -13.60 -22.51
N SER A 44 4.28 -14.54 -22.41
CA SER A 44 4.50 -15.93 -22.80
C SER A 44 4.67 -16.03 -24.33
N GLN A 45 5.30 -17.11 -24.80
CA GLN A 45 5.40 -17.34 -26.24
C GLN A 45 4.03 -17.53 -26.89
N GLU A 46 3.11 -18.22 -26.20
CA GLU A 46 1.73 -18.42 -26.65
C GLU A 46 0.98 -17.10 -26.82
N ALA A 47 1.20 -16.16 -25.90
CA ALA A 47 0.64 -14.82 -25.97
C ALA A 47 1.17 -14.04 -27.17
N LEU A 48 2.49 -14.07 -27.38
CA LEU A 48 3.11 -13.43 -28.54
C LEU A 48 2.61 -14.03 -29.86
N ASP A 49 2.49 -15.36 -29.93
CA ASP A 49 1.97 -16.05 -31.11
C ASP A 49 0.49 -15.72 -31.37
N THR A 50 -0.32 -15.64 -30.31
CA THR A 50 -1.73 -15.25 -30.39
C THR A 50 -1.88 -13.80 -30.85
N LEU A 51 -1.09 -12.88 -30.29
CA LEU A 51 -1.08 -11.47 -30.69
C LEU A 51 -0.64 -11.32 -32.16
N ASN A 52 0.38 -12.07 -32.58
CA ASN A 52 0.83 -12.11 -33.97
C ASN A 52 -0.26 -12.65 -34.91
N LEU A 53 -1.01 -13.68 -34.51
CA LEU A 53 -2.13 -14.24 -35.28
C LEU A 53 -3.22 -13.19 -35.53
N ILE A 54 -3.48 -12.32 -34.55
CA ILE A 54 -4.42 -11.20 -34.68
C ILE A 54 -3.77 -9.91 -35.18
N THR A 55 -2.52 -9.97 -35.68
CA THR A 55 -1.75 -8.83 -36.22
C THR A 55 -1.54 -7.68 -35.24
N VAL A 56 -1.51 -7.99 -33.93
CA VAL A 56 -1.20 -7.04 -32.86
C VAL A 56 0.27 -7.18 -32.49
N SER A 57 1.00 -6.07 -32.52
CA SER A 57 2.36 -5.98 -31.99
C SER A 57 2.37 -5.28 -30.64
N VAL A 58 3.39 -5.57 -29.83
CA VAL A 58 3.58 -5.03 -28.48
C VAL A 58 4.93 -4.32 -28.40
N SER A 59 4.95 -3.13 -27.80
CA SER A 59 6.18 -2.34 -27.59
C SER A 59 6.13 -1.59 -26.27
N GLY A 60 7.28 -1.21 -25.71
CA GLY A 60 7.33 -0.38 -24.50
C GLY A 60 6.95 1.06 -24.82
N SER A 61 6.37 1.75 -23.84
CA SER A 61 6.05 3.19 -23.94
C SER A 61 6.68 3.99 -22.79
N GLY A 62 6.94 5.27 -23.08
CA GLY A 62 7.59 6.23 -22.17
C GLY A 62 8.86 5.71 -21.51
N GLU A 63 8.84 5.50 -20.19
CA GLU A 63 10.03 5.09 -19.42
C GLU A 63 10.24 3.57 -19.32
N THR A 64 9.45 2.78 -20.05
CA THR A 64 9.65 1.33 -20.15
C THR A 64 10.93 0.98 -20.88
N THR A 65 11.71 0.06 -20.31
CA THR A 65 12.85 -0.56 -21.02
C THR A 65 12.47 -1.96 -21.52
N SER A 66 12.95 -2.33 -22.72
CA SER A 66 12.63 -3.62 -23.35
C SER A 66 13.90 -4.44 -23.58
N PRO A 67 14.37 -5.21 -22.58
CA PRO A 67 15.62 -5.95 -22.66
C PRO A 67 15.56 -7.15 -23.62
N GLY A 68 14.37 -7.59 -24.01
CA GLY A 68 14.16 -8.71 -24.92
C GLY A 68 12.74 -8.71 -25.51
N ALA A 69 12.49 -9.60 -26.47
CA ALA A 69 11.17 -9.75 -27.08
C ALA A 69 10.13 -10.12 -26.01
N GLY A 70 9.03 -9.37 -25.97
CA GLY A 70 7.95 -9.57 -25.00
C GLY A 70 8.32 -9.26 -23.55
N GLN A 71 9.48 -8.64 -23.27
CA GLN A 71 9.87 -8.25 -21.92
C GLN A 71 9.84 -6.72 -21.78
N PHE A 72 9.18 -6.25 -20.73
CA PHE A 72 8.99 -4.83 -20.43
C PHE A 72 9.28 -4.58 -18.96
N VAL A 73 10.25 -3.72 -18.68
CA VAL A 73 10.66 -3.35 -17.33
C VAL A 73 10.21 -1.93 -17.04
N PHE A 74 9.41 -1.78 -15.99
CA PHE A 74 8.84 -0.54 -15.51
C PHE A 74 9.50 -0.12 -14.20
N PRO A 75 9.87 1.16 -14.03
CA PRO A 75 10.26 1.68 -12.72
C PRO A 75 9.09 1.63 -11.74
N ILE A 76 9.36 1.25 -10.50
CA ILE A 76 8.38 1.30 -9.40
C ILE A 76 8.60 2.59 -8.63
N ILE A 77 7.53 3.33 -8.36
CA ILE A 77 7.58 4.60 -7.63
C ILE A 77 7.01 4.51 -6.22
N ASP A 78 6.09 3.58 -5.97
CA ASP A 78 5.41 3.47 -4.68
C ASP A 78 4.82 2.07 -4.48
N GLY A 79 4.37 1.79 -3.26
CA GLY A 79 3.60 0.61 -2.91
C GLY A 79 3.07 0.66 -1.48
N THR A 80 2.08 -0.18 -1.21
CA THR A 80 1.41 -0.24 0.10
C THR A 80 1.55 -1.62 0.72
N PHE A 81 1.58 -1.69 2.05
CA PHE A 81 1.64 -2.95 2.79
C PHE A 81 0.31 -3.25 3.49
N SER A 82 -0.08 -4.52 3.50
CA SER A 82 -1.14 -5.04 4.37
C SER A 82 -0.51 -5.93 5.43
N GLY A 83 -0.39 -5.39 6.65
CA GLY A 83 0.44 -5.99 7.69
C GLY A 83 1.90 -6.07 7.23
N ASP A 84 2.43 -7.30 7.17
CA ASP A 84 3.81 -7.57 6.76
C ASP A 84 3.97 -7.94 5.28
N SER A 85 2.90 -7.92 4.48
CA SER A 85 2.91 -8.31 3.05
C SER A 85 2.71 -7.10 2.13
N LEU A 86 3.25 -7.17 0.92
CA LEU A 86 3.15 -6.11 -0.08
C LEU A 86 1.75 -6.16 -0.73
N ALA A 87 0.85 -5.31 -0.29
CA ALA A 87 -0.51 -5.29 -0.82
C ALA A 87 -0.58 -4.76 -2.26
N THR A 88 0.15 -3.68 -2.53
CA THR A 88 0.08 -2.99 -3.82
C THR A 88 1.44 -2.51 -4.28
N ILE A 89 1.73 -2.62 -5.58
CA ILE A 89 2.86 -1.96 -6.26
C ILE A 89 2.31 -0.96 -7.27
N ILE A 90 2.91 0.22 -7.35
CA ILE A 90 2.58 1.27 -8.33
C ILE A 90 3.81 1.57 -9.19
N THR A 91 3.66 1.44 -10.51
CA THR A 91 4.71 1.81 -11.46
C THR A 91 4.70 3.29 -11.77
N GLN A 92 5.77 3.78 -12.37
CA GLN A 92 5.85 5.15 -12.84
C GLN A 92 4.78 5.43 -13.91
N PRO A 93 4.04 6.56 -13.83
CA PRO A 93 2.93 6.84 -14.75
C PRO A 93 3.34 6.88 -16.23
N THR A 94 4.54 7.37 -16.50
CA THR A 94 5.05 7.46 -17.87
C THR A 94 5.45 6.11 -18.45
N ALA A 95 5.61 5.06 -17.64
CA ALA A 95 5.99 3.73 -18.11
C ALA A 95 4.74 2.92 -18.50
N GLY A 96 4.81 2.24 -19.65
CA GLY A 96 3.69 1.47 -20.16
C GLY A 96 4.04 0.51 -21.30
N VAL A 97 2.99 -0.01 -21.92
CA VAL A 97 3.04 -0.91 -23.07
C VAL A 97 2.07 -0.42 -24.13
N ASN A 98 2.52 -0.32 -25.38
CA ASN A 98 1.68 -0.03 -26.53
C ASN A 98 1.30 -1.32 -27.26
N LEU A 99 0.01 -1.48 -27.53
CA LEU A 99 -0.55 -2.48 -28.44
C LEU A 99 -0.86 -1.79 -29.78
N THR A 100 -0.31 -2.32 -30.88
CA THR A 100 -0.49 -1.72 -32.21
C THR A 100 -1.07 -2.72 -33.19
N ARG A 101 -2.11 -2.31 -33.92
CA ARG A 101 -2.67 -3.07 -35.05
C ARG A 101 -3.00 -2.13 -36.20
N GLY A 102 -2.29 -2.29 -37.31
CA GLY A 102 -2.39 -1.33 -38.42
C GLY A 102 -2.00 0.07 -37.95
N GLU A 103 -2.91 1.04 -38.11
CA GLU A 103 -2.73 2.42 -37.65
C GLU A 103 -3.24 2.67 -36.23
N THR A 104 -3.92 1.69 -35.62
CA THR A 104 -4.47 1.83 -34.27
C THR A 104 -3.39 1.53 -33.24
N VAL A 105 -3.16 2.48 -32.33
CA VAL A 105 -2.27 2.33 -31.18
C VAL A 105 -3.10 2.52 -29.91
N ILE A 106 -2.97 1.57 -28.98
CA ILE A 106 -3.53 1.64 -27.64
C ILE A 106 -2.37 1.63 -26.65
N SER A 107 -2.37 2.57 -25.71
CA SER A 107 -1.36 2.63 -24.66
C SER A 107 -1.94 2.13 -23.34
N LEU A 108 -1.20 1.24 -22.69
CA LEU A 108 -1.46 0.71 -21.36
C LEU A 108 -0.42 1.30 -20.41
N ASN A 109 -0.84 2.12 -19.45
CA ASN A 109 0.05 2.90 -18.59
C ASN A 109 -0.40 2.83 -17.12
N ASP A 110 0.34 3.49 -16.23
CA ASP A 110 0.00 3.64 -14.80
C ASP A 110 -0.34 2.32 -14.12
N PHE A 111 0.53 1.31 -14.31
CA PHE A 111 0.27 -0.02 -13.80
C PHE A 111 0.25 -0.06 -12.26
N ARG A 112 -0.77 -0.74 -11.73
CA ARG A 112 -0.91 -1.03 -10.31
C ARG A 112 -1.20 -2.51 -10.11
N VAL A 113 -0.37 -3.18 -9.32
CA VAL A 113 -0.60 -4.59 -8.97
C VAL A 113 -1.21 -4.65 -7.60
N ASP A 114 -2.39 -5.24 -7.47
CA ASP A 114 -2.98 -5.63 -6.19
C ASP A 114 -2.70 -7.12 -5.96
N ALA A 115 -1.81 -7.42 -5.01
CA ALA A 115 -1.41 -8.78 -4.68
C ALA A 115 -2.53 -9.56 -3.96
N ALA A 116 -3.41 -8.87 -3.23
CA ALA A 116 -4.50 -9.49 -2.50
C ALA A 116 -5.63 -9.94 -3.44
N SER A 117 -6.00 -9.08 -4.40
CA SER A 117 -6.99 -9.42 -5.43
C SER A 117 -6.39 -10.18 -6.62
N LYS A 118 -5.05 -10.30 -6.68
CA LYS A 118 -4.29 -10.89 -7.78
C LYS A 118 -4.64 -10.24 -9.12
N THR A 119 -4.72 -8.92 -9.15
CA THR A 119 -5.14 -8.16 -10.33
C THR A 119 -4.11 -7.11 -10.69
N LEU A 120 -3.78 -7.03 -11.97
CA LEU A 120 -3.04 -5.92 -12.56
C LEU A 120 -4.03 -4.92 -13.13
N PHE A 121 -4.02 -3.73 -12.57
CA PHE A 121 -4.75 -2.57 -13.05
C PHE A 121 -3.84 -1.67 -13.88
N GLY A 122 -4.45 -0.86 -14.73
CA GLY A 122 -3.78 0.21 -15.44
C GLY A 122 -4.75 1.05 -16.26
N ASP A 123 -4.22 2.10 -16.83
CA ASP A 123 -4.97 3.04 -17.66
C ASP A 123 -4.92 2.59 -19.12
N ILE A 124 -6.08 2.59 -19.79
CA ILE A 124 -6.19 2.31 -21.22
C ILE A 124 -6.38 3.63 -21.96
N THR A 125 -5.42 4.01 -22.80
CA THR A 125 -5.49 5.21 -23.64
C THR A 125 -5.71 4.82 -25.11
N ILE A 126 -6.80 5.32 -25.71
CA ILE A 126 -7.17 5.11 -27.11
C ILE A 126 -7.40 6.47 -27.74
N GLY A 127 -6.48 6.92 -28.60
CA GLY A 127 -6.47 8.30 -29.07
C GLY A 127 -6.40 9.28 -27.91
N ASP A 128 -7.38 10.18 -27.79
CA ASP A 128 -7.48 11.16 -26.69
C ASP A 128 -8.30 10.65 -25.48
N THR A 129 -8.84 9.43 -25.54
CA THR A 129 -9.69 8.87 -24.48
C THR A 129 -8.87 8.02 -23.52
N VAL A 130 -8.93 8.34 -22.21
CA VAL A 130 -8.28 7.57 -21.14
C VAL A 130 -9.33 6.91 -20.27
N THR A 131 -9.29 5.58 -20.17
CA THR A 131 -10.07 4.80 -19.21
C THR A 131 -9.16 4.43 -18.05
N GLN A 132 -9.35 5.09 -16.91
CA GLN A 132 -8.45 4.93 -15.76
C GLN A 132 -8.77 3.67 -14.94
N ASP A 133 -7.75 3.15 -14.28
CA ASP A 133 -7.83 2.09 -13.28
C ASP A 133 -8.61 0.84 -13.73
N THR A 134 -8.39 0.44 -14.98
CA THR A 134 -9.06 -0.73 -15.55
C THR A 134 -8.35 -1.99 -15.10
N ALA A 135 -9.09 -3.00 -14.63
CA ALA A 135 -8.52 -4.32 -14.38
C ALA A 135 -8.08 -4.95 -15.72
N LEU A 136 -6.77 -5.00 -15.98
CA LEU A 136 -6.21 -5.47 -17.24
C LEU A 136 -6.02 -6.98 -17.25
N TYR A 137 -5.38 -7.51 -16.21
CA TYR A 137 -5.07 -8.93 -16.07
C TYR A 137 -5.36 -9.45 -14.67
N THR A 138 -5.67 -10.74 -14.57
CA THR A 138 -5.72 -11.49 -13.31
C THR A 138 -4.62 -12.54 -13.28
N PHE A 139 -4.05 -12.79 -12.10
CA PHE A 139 -3.03 -13.82 -11.90
C PHE A 139 -3.62 -15.04 -11.20
N THR A 140 -3.18 -16.22 -11.63
CA THR A 140 -3.50 -17.47 -10.93
C THR A 140 -2.76 -17.53 -9.59
N THR A 141 -1.46 -17.23 -9.63
CA THR A 141 -0.61 -17.20 -8.45
C THR A 141 0.15 -15.89 -8.32
N VAL A 142 0.30 -15.46 -7.09
CA VAL A 142 1.14 -14.33 -6.69
C VAL A 142 1.88 -14.81 -5.44
N THR A 143 3.20 -14.77 -5.49
CA THR A 143 4.09 -15.15 -4.39
C THR A 143 4.94 -13.96 -4.01
N GLU A 144 5.18 -13.82 -2.70
CA GLU A 144 6.05 -12.81 -2.14
C GLU A 144 7.23 -13.48 -1.46
N GLU A 145 8.44 -13.03 -1.78
CA GLU A 145 9.67 -13.38 -1.09
C GLU A 145 10.22 -12.14 -0.39
N ARG A 146 10.73 -12.33 0.84
CA ARG A 146 11.43 -11.30 1.60
C ARG A 146 12.89 -11.69 1.72
N VAL A 147 13.78 -10.77 1.38
CA VAL A 147 15.22 -10.92 1.55
C VAL A 147 15.74 -9.80 2.43
N SER A 148 16.26 -10.15 3.60
CA SER A 148 16.92 -9.17 4.46
C SER A 148 18.24 -8.75 3.84
N LEU A 149 18.42 -7.44 3.63
CA LEU A 149 19.66 -6.85 3.12
C LEU A 149 20.62 -6.41 4.25
N GLY A 150 20.24 -6.67 5.50
CA GLY A 150 20.93 -6.17 6.70
C GLY A 150 20.45 -4.77 7.11
N GLY A 151 20.56 -4.46 8.40
CA GLY A 151 20.03 -3.20 8.94
C GLY A 151 18.49 -3.13 8.92
N GLN A 152 17.94 -1.95 8.62
CA GLN A 152 16.49 -1.68 8.50
C GLN A 152 16.04 -1.73 7.02
N GLN A 153 16.71 -2.54 6.20
CA GLN A 153 16.46 -2.66 4.75
C GLN A 153 16.09 -4.10 4.39
N GLU A 154 15.07 -4.24 3.55
CA GLU A 154 14.68 -5.50 2.94
C GLU A 154 14.45 -5.30 1.44
N GLU A 155 14.75 -6.34 0.67
CA GLU A 155 14.24 -6.47 -0.69
C GLU A 155 13.00 -7.35 -0.63
N ARG A 156 11.95 -6.94 -1.34
CA ARG A 156 10.75 -7.76 -1.52
C ARG A 156 10.58 -8.07 -2.98
N ARG A 157 10.39 -9.34 -3.25
CA ARG A 157 10.16 -9.83 -4.60
C ARG A 157 8.72 -10.31 -4.70
N LEU A 158 8.01 -9.77 -5.66
CA LEU A 158 6.72 -10.24 -6.10
C LEU A 158 6.95 -11.09 -7.34
N SER A 159 6.47 -12.32 -7.36
CA SER A 159 6.44 -13.14 -8.58
C SER A 159 5.01 -13.59 -8.85
N SER A 160 4.55 -13.45 -10.08
CA SER A 160 3.21 -13.86 -10.48
C SER A 160 3.24 -14.71 -11.73
N SER A 161 2.27 -15.61 -11.86
CA SER A 161 2.13 -16.49 -13.02
C SER A 161 0.67 -16.83 -13.31
N GLY A 162 0.42 -17.29 -14.53
CA GLY A 162 -0.93 -17.56 -15.04
C GLY A 162 -1.68 -16.24 -15.20
N MET A 163 -1.19 -15.38 -16.07
CA MET A 163 -1.70 -14.03 -16.29
C MET A 163 -2.76 -14.06 -17.39
N PHE A 164 -4.03 -13.91 -17.04
CA PHE A 164 -5.14 -13.92 -17.98
C PHE A 164 -5.74 -12.53 -18.14
N ILE A 165 -6.07 -12.13 -19.36
CA ILE A 165 -6.75 -10.86 -19.61
C ILE A 165 -8.15 -10.88 -18.99
N THR A 166 -8.58 -9.79 -18.35
CA THR A 166 -9.95 -9.73 -17.82
C THR A 166 -10.96 -9.59 -18.95
N GLU A 167 -12.21 -9.99 -18.70
CA GLU A 167 -13.29 -9.79 -19.68
C GLU A 167 -13.48 -8.30 -20.04
N THR A 168 -13.35 -7.40 -19.06
CA THR A 168 -13.49 -5.95 -19.28
C THR A 168 -12.39 -5.42 -20.19
N ALA A 169 -11.13 -5.78 -19.93
CA ALA A 169 -10.01 -5.37 -20.76
C ALA A 169 -10.05 -6.04 -22.14
N LEU A 170 -10.37 -7.33 -22.21
CA LEU A 170 -10.52 -8.06 -23.47
C LEU A 170 -11.54 -7.38 -24.38
N ASN A 171 -12.70 -7.01 -23.83
CA ASN A 171 -13.76 -6.35 -24.59
C ASN A 171 -13.28 -4.98 -25.10
N THR A 172 -12.74 -4.15 -24.20
CA THR A 172 -12.26 -2.80 -24.53
C THR A 172 -11.15 -2.82 -25.58
N LEU A 173 -10.13 -3.66 -25.38
CA LEU A 173 -8.98 -3.76 -26.28
C LEU A 173 -9.35 -4.41 -27.62
N SER A 174 -10.18 -5.45 -27.61
CA SER A 174 -10.61 -6.10 -28.84
C SER A 174 -11.45 -5.19 -29.71
N ASP A 175 -12.39 -4.44 -29.10
CA ASP A 175 -13.24 -3.50 -29.82
C ASP A 175 -12.41 -2.37 -30.42
N ALA A 176 -11.46 -1.82 -29.64
CA ALA A 176 -10.58 -0.75 -30.09
C ALA A 176 -9.58 -1.20 -31.16
N LEU A 177 -8.99 -2.39 -31.04
CA LEU A 177 -8.10 -2.97 -32.06
C LEU A 177 -8.86 -3.55 -33.26
N GLY A 178 -10.20 -3.60 -33.22
CA GLY A 178 -11.04 -4.19 -34.27
C GLY A 178 -10.90 -5.71 -34.41
N VAL A 179 -10.57 -6.41 -33.31
CA VAL A 179 -10.40 -7.87 -33.30
C VAL A 179 -11.76 -8.53 -33.53
N PRO A 180 -11.90 -9.45 -34.49
CA PRO A 180 -13.17 -10.13 -34.75
C PRO A 180 -13.71 -10.85 -33.51
N ALA A 181 -15.03 -10.75 -33.28
CA ALA A 181 -15.66 -11.27 -32.07
C ALA A 181 -15.42 -12.77 -31.82
N PHE A 182 -15.30 -13.56 -32.89
CA PHE A 182 -15.05 -15.00 -32.79
C PHE A 182 -13.63 -15.36 -32.29
N LEU A 183 -12.67 -14.42 -32.31
CA LEU A 183 -11.32 -14.62 -31.79
C LEU A 183 -11.19 -14.24 -30.31
N ARG A 184 -12.16 -13.51 -29.75
CA ARG A 184 -12.12 -13.07 -28.34
C ARG A 184 -12.01 -14.23 -27.34
N PRO A 185 -12.77 -15.34 -27.47
CA PRO A 185 -12.64 -16.47 -26.55
C PRO A 185 -11.22 -17.05 -26.56
N VAL A 186 -10.59 -17.14 -27.75
CA VAL A 186 -9.22 -17.64 -27.89
C VAL A 186 -8.24 -16.73 -27.14
N VAL A 187 -8.34 -15.41 -27.32
CA VAL A 187 -7.48 -14.45 -26.62
C VAL A 187 -7.72 -14.47 -25.10
N GLY A 188 -8.96 -14.70 -24.66
CA GLY A 188 -9.32 -14.76 -23.24
C GLY A 188 -8.79 -15.97 -22.49
N GLU A 189 -8.53 -17.09 -23.17
CA GLU A 189 -8.02 -18.33 -22.57
C GLU A 189 -6.49 -18.43 -22.55
N VAL A 190 -5.79 -17.50 -23.21
CA VAL A 190 -4.33 -17.51 -23.30
C VAL A 190 -3.70 -17.02 -22.01
N ASP A 191 -2.70 -17.77 -21.52
CA ASP A 191 -1.81 -17.29 -20.47
C ASP A 191 -0.84 -16.27 -21.08
N PHE A 192 -1.02 -15.00 -20.74
CA PHE A 192 -0.20 -13.90 -21.19
C PHE A 192 1.20 -13.91 -20.57
N GLY A 193 1.48 -14.71 -19.53
CA GLY A 193 2.81 -14.88 -18.96
C GLY A 193 2.91 -14.47 -17.49
N THR A 194 3.91 -13.63 -17.18
CA THR A 194 4.30 -13.37 -15.79
C THR A 194 4.59 -11.89 -15.54
N LEU A 195 4.40 -11.46 -14.30
CA LEU A 195 4.85 -10.17 -13.81
C LEU A 195 5.71 -10.38 -12.55
N ASN A 196 6.94 -9.89 -12.58
CA ASN A 196 7.88 -10.00 -11.47
C ASN A 196 8.30 -8.62 -10.99
N GLY A 197 8.00 -8.27 -9.74
CA GLY A 197 8.40 -7.02 -9.11
C GLY A 197 9.54 -7.23 -8.14
N VAL A 198 10.53 -6.34 -8.12
CA VAL A 198 11.52 -6.24 -7.06
C VAL A 198 11.45 -4.84 -6.51
N VAL A 199 11.13 -4.72 -5.22
CA VAL A 199 11.07 -3.44 -4.51
C VAL A 199 12.03 -3.45 -3.34
N ASN A 200 12.71 -2.34 -3.14
CA ASN A 200 13.48 -2.11 -1.92
C ASN A 200 12.57 -1.44 -0.91
N VAL A 201 12.63 -1.90 0.33
CA VAL A 201 11.85 -1.33 1.43
C VAL A 201 12.75 -0.98 2.59
N THR A 202 12.48 0.19 3.16
CA THR A 202 13.18 0.71 4.33
C THR A 202 12.19 0.81 5.47
N ALA A 203 12.57 0.34 6.66
CA ALA A 203 11.74 0.55 7.83
C ALA A 203 11.79 2.03 8.20
N ALA A 204 10.63 2.66 8.35
CA ALA A 204 10.51 4.02 8.84
C ALA A 204 11.06 4.08 10.26
N VAL A 205 12.24 4.69 10.42
CA VAL A 205 12.82 4.95 11.73
C VAL A 205 12.06 6.13 12.33
N PRO A 206 11.39 5.98 13.49
CA PRO A 206 10.70 7.10 14.13
C PRO A 206 11.68 8.25 14.35
N GLU A 207 11.30 9.44 13.88
CA GLU A 207 12.19 10.59 13.94
C GLU A 207 12.62 10.89 15.38
N PRO A 208 13.86 11.40 15.60
CA PRO A 208 14.33 11.80 16.92
C PRO A 208 13.38 12.76 17.66
N SER A 209 12.64 13.58 16.90
CA SER A 209 11.61 14.50 17.40
C SER A 209 10.45 13.78 18.11
N THR A 210 10.08 12.59 17.64
CA THR A 210 9.02 11.76 18.25
C THR A 210 9.46 11.27 19.63
N TYR A 211 10.70 10.78 19.73
CA TYR A 211 11.29 10.38 21.01
C TYR A 211 11.50 11.58 21.93
N ALA A 212 11.90 12.73 21.39
CA ALA A 212 12.06 13.96 22.14
C ALA A 212 10.73 14.45 22.71
N LEU A 213 9.64 14.44 21.93
CA LEU A 213 8.29 14.81 22.38
C LEU A 213 7.73 13.80 23.40
N LEU A 214 7.96 12.50 23.20
CA LEU A 214 7.59 11.49 24.18
C LEU A 214 8.35 11.71 25.50
N GLY A 215 9.65 11.98 25.42
CA GLY A 215 10.50 12.30 26.57
C GLY A 215 10.05 13.58 27.28
N LEU A 216 9.75 14.64 26.53
CA LEU A 216 9.21 15.89 27.06
C LEU A 216 7.84 15.71 27.71
N GLY A 217 6.95 14.92 27.09
CA GLY A 217 5.65 14.59 27.64
C GLY A 217 5.76 13.87 28.99
N LEU A 218 6.64 12.87 29.08
CA LEU A 218 6.90 12.13 30.32
C LEU A 218 7.53 13.03 31.41
N ALA A 219 8.50 13.87 31.03
CA ALA A 219 9.09 14.84 31.95
C ALA A 219 8.05 15.84 32.48
N GLY A 220 7.15 16.33 31.61
CA GLY A 220 6.05 17.22 31.98
C GLY A 220 5.08 16.58 32.98
N VAL A 221 4.67 15.33 32.75
CA VAL A 221 3.79 14.58 33.67
C VAL A 221 4.47 14.30 35.01
N GLY A 222 5.77 13.96 34.99
CA GLY A 222 6.56 13.74 36.20
C GLY A 222 6.65 15.00 37.07
N PHE A 223 6.91 16.16 36.47
CA PHE A 223 6.97 17.44 37.17
C PHE A 223 5.61 17.84 37.78
N LEU A 224 4.52 17.69 37.02
CA LEU A 224 3.18 17.99 37.51
C LEU A 224 2.80 17.12 38.71
N SER A 225 3.16 15.83 38.68
CA SER A 225 2.90 14.87 39.74
C SER A 225 3.64 15.22 41.03
N LYS A 226 4.91 15.63 40.94
CA LYS A 226 5.69 16.12 42.09
C LYS A 226 5.06 17.36 42.73
N ARG A 227 4.59 18.31 41.91
CA ARG A 227 3.95 19.54 42.41
C ARG A 227 2.67 19.26 43.19
N ARG A 228 1.88 18.27 42.76
CA ARG A 228 0.63 17.89 43.45
C ARG A 228 0.90 17.22 44.80
N ARG A 229 1.93 16.35 44.88
CA ARG A 229 2.34 15.72 46.15
C ARG A 229 2.86 16.73 47.17
N ALA A 230 3.64 17.71 46.72
CA ALA A 230 4.13 18.78 47.60
C ALA A 230 2.99 19.61 48.20
N LYS A 231 1.94 19.91 47.42
CA LYS A 231 0.75 20.60 47.91
C LYS A 231 -0.04 19.77 48.92
N ALA A 232 -0.26 18.48 48.65
CA ALA A 232 -0.95 17.59 49.57
C ALA A 232 -0.20 17.46 50.92
N ALA A 233 1.13 17.33 50.89
CA ALA A 233 1.95 17.28 52.10
C ALA A 233 1.91 18.58 52.91
N SER A 234 1.82 19.75 52.25
CA SER A 234 1.68 21.03 52.96
C SER A 234 0.29 21.22 53.59
N GLU A 235 -0.77 20.69 52.97
CA GLU A 235 -2.11 20.70 53.55
C GLU A 235 -2.20 19.75 54.75
N GLU A 236 -1.54 18.59 54.70
CA GLU A 236 -1.50 17.63 55.81
C GLU A 236 -0.67 18.15 57.00
N ALA A 237 0.45 18.84 56.74
CA ALA A 237 1.25 19.49 57.79
C ALA A 237 0.53 20.68 58.45
N ALA A 238 -0.26 21.44 57.68
CA ALA A 238 -1.08 22.53 58.22
C ALA A 238 -2.25 22.01 59.08
N ALA A 239 -2.80 20.83 58.76
CA ALA A 239 -3.87 20.21 59.55
C ALA A 239 -3.39 19.59 60.88
N GLN A 240 -2.10 19.25 61.00
CA GLN A 240 -1.52 18.71 62.25
C GLN A 240 -1.06 19.81 63.24
N ALA A 241 -1.01 21.07 62.80
CA ALA A 241 -0.57 22.21 63.61
C ALA A 241 -1.74 23.05 64.17
N ALA A 242 -2.99 22.66 63.89
CA ALA A 242 -4.22 23.26 64.40
C ALA A 242 -4.89 22.35 65.42
#